data_AF-A0A2N7U0H5-F1
#
_entry.id   AF-A0A2N7U0H5-F1
#
_cell.length_a   1.000
_cell.length_b   1.000
_cell.length_c   1.000
_cell.angle_alpha   90.00
_cell.angle_beta   90.00
_cell.angle_gamma   90.00
#
_symmetry.space_group_name_H-M   'P 1'
#
loop_
_entity.id
_entity.type
_entity.pdbx_description
1 polymer ?
#
loop_
_entity_poly.entity_id
_entity_poly.type
_entity_poly.pdbx_seq_one_letter_code
_entity_poly.pdbx_strand_id
1 'polypeptide(L)'
;MLTALALLTVGPALAEDVDEASVGVPQVEACSQRYVQVDTPRPAQAGNGHESIREGFDTHRHWGTEENVQRLGAEHTDLDEPGLRVHYPAGTSSPSDEPLGGAGFYADPKALAGAERACLSYQVRFAPDFDFVKGGKLPGLYGGDAPSGGEAVDGENGFSLRLMWREMGEGELYPYVVGHEGVSVGRGSWHFPVGRWVSVEQEVILNDPGRDNGIARLWIDGRPVLEHRDITYRTTPESTIDGLMFSTFFGGTGKEWQTPRDQFVDFAAFRFYTP
;
A
#
# COMPACT_ATOMS: atom_id res chain seq x y z
N MET A 1 27.76 -8.36 -51.46
CA MET A 1 27.50 -7.22 -50.56
C MET A 1 26.05 -7.29 -50.11
N LEU A 2 25.81 -7.79 -48.89
CA LEU A 2 24.52 -7.64 -48.21
C LEU A 2 24.80 -6.91 -46.90
N THR A 3 24.27 -5.70 -46.79
CA THR A 3 24.36 -4.84 -45.62
C THR A 3 23.33 -5.33 -44.60
N ALA A 4 23.79 -5.84 -43.46
CA ALA A 4 22.91 -6.19 -42.35
C ALA A 4 22.56 -4.92 -41.56
N LEU A 5 21.28 -4.55 -41.60
CA LEU A 5 20.70 -3.49 -40.79
C LEU A 5 20.53 -4.03 -39.36
N ALA A 6 21.34 -3.54 -38.43
CA ALA A 6 21.20 -3.90 -37.02
C ALA A 6 19.97 -3.17 -36.45
N LEU A 7 18.89 -3.92 -36.22
CA LEU A 7 17.77 -3.49 -35.41
C LEU A 7 18.22 -3.46 -33.95
N LEU A 8 18.38 -2.26 -33.39
CA LEU A 8 18.50 -2.04 -31.95
C LEU A 8 17.15 -2.36 -31.32
N THR A 9 17.03 -3.55 -30.73
CA THR A 9 15.94 -3.87 -29.81
C THR A 9 16.17 -3.12 -28.50
N VAL A 10 15.39 -2.07 -28.25
CA VAL A 10 15.27 -1.45 -26.93
C VAL A 10 14.49 -2.43 -26.06
N GLY A 11 15.19 -3.14 -25.16
CA GLY A 11 14.56 -3.96 -24.14
C GLY A 11 13.87 -3.07 -23.09
N PRO A 12 12.91 -3.60 -22.32
CA PRO A 12 12.35 -2.88 -21.18
C PRO A 12 13.49 -2.57 -20.21
N ALA A 13 13.55 -1.34 -19.71
CA ALA A 13 14.47 -0.98 -18.63
C ALA A 13 14.25 -1.97 -17.49
N LEU A 14 15.27 -2.76 -17.18
CA LEU A 14 15.28 -3.59 -15.99
C LEU A 14 15.19 -2.63 -14.81
N ALA A 15 14.21 -2.81 -13.95
CA ALA A 15 14.16 -2.10 -12.69
C ALA A 15 15.49 -2.41 -11.97
N GLU A 16 16.21 -1.37 -11.54
CA GLU A 16 17.42 -1.59 -10.75
C GLU A 16 17.02 -2.31 -9.47
N ASP A 17 17.63 -3.47 -9.22
CA ASP A 17 17.41 -4.24 -7.99
C ASP A 17 17.84 -3.36 -6.80
N VAL A 18 17.05 -3.36 -5.74
CA VAL A 18 17.39 -2.65 -4.49
C VAL A 18 18.68 -3.23 -3.92
N ASP A 19 19.58 -2.38 -3.43
CA ASP A 19 20.80 -2.82 -2.76
C ASP A 19 20.46 -3.69 -1.55
N GLU A 20 20.85 -4.97 -1.58
CA GLU A 20 20.60 -5.91 -0.49
C GLU A 20 21.18 -5.42 0.85
N ALA A 21 22.22 -4.58 0.84
CA ALA A 21 22.81 -4.01 2.06
C ALA A 21 21.90 -2.97 2.75
N SER A 22 21.00 -2.32 1.99
CA SER A 22 20.05 -1.34 2.53
C SER A 22 18.81 -2.00 3.14
N VAL A 23 18.63 -3.32 2.92
CA VAL A 23 17.49 -4.11 3.40
C VAL A 23 17.87 -4.91 4.66
N GLY A 24 16.96 -4.96 5.63
CA GLY A 24 17.15 -5.72 6.86
C GLY A 24 15.86 -5.87 7.66
N VAL A 25 16.00 -6.06 8.98
CA VAL A 25 14.87 -6.11 9.92
C VAL A 25 14.99 -5.02 10.98
N PRO A 26 13.89 -4.35 11.36
CA PRO A 26 13.93 -3.28 12.36
C PRO A 26 14.58 -3.73 13.67
N GLN A 27 15.46 -2.89 14.22
CA GLN A 27 16.08 -3.08 15.55
C GLN A 27 15.43 -2.18 16.62
N VAL A 28 14.23 -1.70 16.35
CA VAL A 28 13.43 -0.85 17.22
C VAL A 28 12.04 -1.43 17.34
N GLU A 29 11.35 -1.10 18.43
CA GLU A 29 9.95 -1.48 18.62
C GLU A 29 9.06 -0.89 17.51
N ALA A 30 7.88 -1.48 17.35
CA ALA A 30 6.88 -1.00 16.39
C ALA A 30 6.52 0.47 16.67
N CYS A 31 6.18 1.23 15.62
CA CYS A 31 5.95 2.66 15.76
C CYS A 31 4.76 2.98 16.67
N SER A 32 3.75 2.11 16.76
CA SER A 32 2.64 2.22 17.71
C SER A 32 3.07 2.24 19.18
N GLN A 33 4.27 1.72 19.50
CA GLN A 33 4.83 1.73 20.86
C GLN A 33 5.74 2.93 21.14
N ARG A 34 6.14 3.66 20.10
CA ARG A 34 7.11 4.76 20.20
C ARG A 34 6.50 6.13 19.92
N TYR A 35 5.46 6.19 19.10
CA TYR A 35 4.83 7.41 18.61
C TYR A 35 3.48 7.65 19.29
N VAL A 36 3.03 8.91 19.24
CA VAL A 36 1.72 9.31 19.74
C VAL A 36 0.69 9.01 18.67
N GLN A 37 -0.40 8.33 19.03
CA GLN A 37 -1.53 8.14 18.13
C GLN A 37 -2.24 9.48 17.90
N VAL A 38 -2.32 9.92 16.65
CA VAL A 38 -2.85 11.24 16.29
C VAL A 38 -4.18 11.20 15.53
N ASP A 39 -4.51 10.08 14.89
CA ASP A 39 -5.81 9.91 14.23
C ASP A 39 -6.26 8.44 14.16
N THR A 40 -7.58 8.22 14.11
CA THR A 40 -8.21 6.88 14.10
C THR A 40 -9.41 6.80 13.13
N PRO A 41 -9.23 7.08 11.83
CA PRO A 41 -10.35 7.08 10.91
C PRO A 41 -10.94 5.67 10.78
N ARG A 42 -12.25 5.61 10.58
CA ARG A 42 -13.02 4.37 10.50
C ARG A 42 -14.29 4.59 9.68
N PRO A 43 -14.80 3.56 8.98
CA PRO A 43 -15.97 3.75 8.15
C PRO A 43 -17.19 4.16 8.98
N ALA A 44 -17.75 5.33 8.66
CA ALA A 44 -18.92 5.91 9.33
C ALA A 44 -20.17 5.07 9.07
N GLN A 45 -21.20 5.22 9.90
CA GLN A 45 -22.49 4.58 9.63
C GLN A 45 -23.27 5.42 8.60
N ALA A 46 -23.15 5.05 7.32
CA ALA A 46 -23.79 5.75 6.19
C ALA A 46 -24.66 4.81 5.33
N GLY A 47 -25.25 5.32 4.24
CA GLY A 47 -26.21 4.61 3.41
C GLY A 47 -25.60 3.46 2.60
N ASN A 48 -24.33 3.56 2.23
CA ASN A 48 -23.57 2.52 1.54
C ASN A 48 -22.07 2.56 1.92
N GLY A 49 -21.27 1.62 1.38
CA GLY A 49 -19.85 1.55 1.69
C GLY A 49 -19.03 2.75 1.19
N HIS A 50 -19.35 3.30 0.01
CA HIS A 50 -18.73 4.51 -0.51
C HIS A 50 -18.92 5.71 0.43
N GLU A 51 -20.17 5.98 0.84
CA GLU A 51 -20.46 7.06 1.79
C GLU A 51 -19.80 6.82 3.14
N SER A 52 -19.74 5.56 3.58
CA SER A 52 -19.13 5.18 4.86
C SER A 52 -17.64 5.52 4.91
N ILE A 53 -16.90 5.25 3.83
CA ILE A 53 -15.48 5.64 3.77
C ILE A 53 -15.34 7.15 3.55
N ARG A 54 -16.18 7.77 2.72
CA ARG A 54 -16.13 9.21 2.45
C ARG A 54 -16.29 10.04 3.71
N GLU A 55 -17.27 9.72 4.55
CA GLU A 55 -17.52 10.41 5.82
C GLU A 55 -16.49 10.02 6.89
N GLY A 56 -16.06 8.76 6.90
CA GLY A 56 -15.18 8.21 7.94
C GLY A 56 -13.69 8.55 7.80
N PHE A 57 -13.24 8.80 6.57
CA PHE A 57 -11.85 9.04 6.22
C PHE A 57 -11.63 10.38 5.49
N ASP A 58 -12.69 11.15 5.21
CA ASP A 58 -12.63 12.37 4.38
C ASP A 58 -11.99 12.10 3.00
N THR A 59 -12.49 11.07 2.31
CA THR A 59 -11.80 10.53 1.12
C THR A 59 -11.88 11.44 -0.10
N HIS A 60 -10.84 11.38 -0.93
CA HIS A 60 -10.79 11.96 -2.26
C HIS A 60 -10.11 10.98 -3.25
N ARG A 61 -10.08 11.33 -4.56
CA ARG A 61 -9.45 10.53 -5.64
C ARG A 61 -9.81 9.03 -5.58
N HIS A 62 -11.11 8.71 -5.58
CA HIS A 62 -11.58 7.33 -5.42
C HIS A 62 -11.91 6.62 -6.74
N TRP A 63 -11.89 5.29 -6.72
CA TRP A 63 -12.33 4.41 -7.81
C TRP A 63 -12.82 3.07 -7.23
N GLY A 64 -13.79 2.42 -7.88
CA GLY A 64 -14.36 1.12 -7.48
C GLY A 64 -15.10 1.14 -6.14
N THR A 65 -15.18 2.28 -5.47
CA THR A 65 -15.74 2.38 -4.11
C THR A 65 -17.26 2.26 -4.06
N GLU A 66 -17.94 2.62 -5.15
CA GLU A 66 -19.41 2.56 -5.22
C GLU A 66 -19.89 1.11 -5.39
N GLU A 67 -19.11 0.30 -6.10
CA GLU A 67 -19.43 -1.06 -6.49
C GLU A 67 -18.86 -2.10 -5.51
N ASN A 68 -17.64 -1.88 -5.03
CA ASN A 68 -16.84 -2.93 -4.41
C ASN A 68 -16.62 -2.75 -2.90
N VAL A 69 -17.11 -1.67 -2.28
CA VAL A 69 -16.92 -1.43 -0.84
C VAL A 69 -18.21 -1.67 -0.07
N GLN A 70 -18.13 -2.53 0.94
CA GLN A 70 -19.18 -2.75 1.93
C GLN A 70 -18.67 -2.34 3.31
N ARG A 71 -19.50 -1.66 4.11
CA ARG A 71 -19.22 -1.45 5.53
C ARG A 71 -19.54 -2.70 6.34
N LEU A 72 -18.62 -3.10 7.22
CA LEU A 72 -18.82 -4.09 8.28
C LEU A 72 -19.09 -3.36 9.60
N GLY A 73 -20.18 -3.71 10.29
CA GLY A 73 -20.40 -3.27 11.67
C GLY A 73 -19.40 -3.92 12.63
N ALA A 74 -19.24 -3.34 13.82
CA ALA A 74 -18.29 -3.84 14.83
C ALA A 74 -18.59 -5.29 15.25
N GLU A 75 -19.88 -5.66 15.25
CA GLU A 75 -20.37 -7.00 15.51
C GLU A 75 -19.98 -8.05 14.45
N HIS A 76 -19.43 -7.61 13.30
CA HIS A 76 -18.99 -8.47 12.20
C HIS A 76 -17.47 -8.52 12.02
N THR A 77 -16.71 -7.72 12.78
CA THR A 77 -15.26 -7.66 12.68
C THR A 77 -14.55 -8.45 13.77
N ASP A 78 -15.18 -8.73 14.91
CA ASP A 78 -14.53 -9.30 16.10
C ASP A 78 -13.38 -8.43 16.64
N LEU A 79 -13.35 -7.15 16.28
CA LEU A 79 -12.35 -6.15 16.71
C LEU A 79 -12.96 -5.06 17.60
N ASP A 80 -14.24 -5.18 17.97
CA ASP A 80 -15.05 -4.15 18.64
C ASP A 80 -15.09 -2.79 17.90
N GLU A 81 -14.79 -2.80 16.59
CA GLU A 81 -14.75 -1.61 15.73
C GLU A 81 -15.27 -1.91 14.32
N PRO A 82 -15.92 -0.95 13.63
CA PRO A 82 -16.38 -1.17 12.26
C PRO A 82 -15.19 -1.30 11.30
N GLY A 83 -15.44 -2.00 10.20
CA GLY A 83 -14.47 -2.23 9.13
C GLY A 83 -15.10 -2.04 7.76
N LEU A 84 -14.31 -2.31 6.72
CA LEU A 84 -14.77 -2.32 5.34
C LEU A 84 -14.35 -3.63 4.68
N ARG A 85 -15.22 -4.19 3.86
CA ARG A 85 -14.98 -5.35 3.00
C ARG A 85 -14.86 -4.86 1.57
N VAL A 86 -13.77 -5.22 0.91
CA VAL A 86 -13.55 -4.96 -0.52
C VAL A 86 -13.85 -6.23 -1.31
N HIS A 87 -14.68 -6.10 -2.34
CA HIS A 87 -14.99 -7.16 -3.31
C HIS A 87 -14.05 -7.08 -4.52
N TYR A 88 -13.54 -8.23 -4.94
CA TYR A 88 -12.78 -8.41 -6.17
C TYR A 88 -13.59 -9.36 -7.07
N PRO A 89 -14.29 -8.85 -8.10
CA PRO A 89 -15.08 -9.68 -8.99
C PRO A 89 -14.23 -10.67 -9.77
N ALA A 90 -14.79 -11.86 -10.04
CA ALA A 90 -14.15 -12.86 -10.90
C ALA A 90 -13.67 -12.26 -12.23
N GLY A 91 -12.44 -12.56 -12.64
CA GLY A 91 -11.86 -12.10 -13.91
C GLY A 91 -11.21 -10.71 -13.86
N THR A 92 -11.08 -10.07 -12.70
CA THR A 92 -10.46 -8.75 -12.56
C THR A 92 -9.03 -8.82 -12.00
N SER A 93 -8.15 -7.92 -12.46
CA SER A 93 -6.75 -7.73 -12.03
C SER A 93 -6.19 -6.32 -12.21
N SER A 94 -7.01 -5.35 -12.60
CA SER A 94 -6.59 -3.97 -12.73
C SER A 94 -7.72 -3.01 -12.34
N PRO A 95 -7.40 -1.82 -11.79
CA PRO A 95 -8.37 -0.75 -11.62
C PRO A 95 -8.92 -0.21 -12.95
N SER A 96 -8.36 -0.64 -14.09
CA SER A 96 -8.84 -0.31 -15.43
C SER A 96 -9.75 -1.38 -16.07
N ASP A 97 -10.02 -2.49 -15.37
CA ASP A 97 -10.89 -3.54 -15.90
C ASP A 97 -12.37 -3.14 -15.84
N GLU A 98 -13.18 -3.75 -16.71
CA GLU A 98 -14.65 -3.71 -16.62
C GLU A 98 -15.18 -5.14 -16.45
N PRO A 99 -15.87 -5.46 -15.33
CA PRO A 99 -16.16 -4.59 -14.18
C PRO A 99 -14.91 -4.20 -13.39
N LEU A 100 -14.98 -3.12 -12.61
CA LEU A 100 -13.90 -2.68 -11.73
C LEU A 100 -13.60 -3.74 -10.67
N GLY A 101 -12.32 -4.05 -10.46
CA GLY A 101 -11.86 -4.99 -9.45
C GLY A 101 -11.19 -4.34 -8.25
N GLY A 102 -11.78 -4.49 -7.06
CA GLY A 102 -11.26 -3.87 -5.84
C GLY A 102 -11.63 -2.39 -5.73
N ALA A 103 -10.89 -1.64 -4.92
CA ALA A 103 -11.17 -0.23 -4.67
C ALA A 103 -9.92 0.57 -4.31
N GLY A 104 -10.00 1.88 -4.51
CA GLY A 104 -9.00 2.81 -4.00
C GLY A 104 -9.57 4.17 -3.67
N PHE A 105 -8.91 4.85 -2.74
CA PHE A 105 -9.18 6.21 -2.31
C PHE A 105 -7.96 6.76 -1.54
N TYR A 106 -7.94 8.08 -1.39
CA TYR A 106 -6.91 8.79 -0.63
C TYR A 106 -7.53 9.49 0.56
N ALA A 107 -6.79 9.57 1.67
CA ALA A 107 -7.21 10.26 2.87
C ALA A 107 -6.02 11.00 3.48
N ASP A 108 -6.24 12.28 3.83
CA ASP A 108 -5.22 13.21 4.33
C ASP A 108 -5.58 13.68 5.73
N PRO A 109 -5.35 12.85 6.77
CA PRO A 109 -5.57 13.28 8.14
C PRO A 109 -4.86 14.60 8.41
N LYS A 110 -5.61 15.63 8.83
CA LYS A 110 -5.03 16.95 9.17
C LYS A 110 -3.92 16.86 10.23
N ALA A 111 -3.94 15.80 11.04
CA ALA A 111 -2.92 15.52 12.02
C ALA A 111 -1.53 15.18 11.43
N LEU A 112 -1.45 14.87 10.13
CA LEU A 112 -0.20 14.62 9.41
C LEU A 112 0.31 15.84 8.64
N ALA A 113 -0.35 17.00 8.72
CA ALA A 113 0.09 18.18 8.02
C ALA A 113 1.54 18.54 8.37
N GLY A 114 2.43 18.49 7.36
CA GLY A 114 3.85 18.77 7.52
C GLY A 114 4.68 17.61 8.11
N ALA A 115 4.14 16.40 8.18
CA ALA A 115 4.83 15.26 8.79
C ALA A 115 6.01 14.77 7.94
N GLU A 116 7.21 14.73 8.53
CA GLU A 116 8.38 14.08 7.93
C GLU A 116 8.57 12.64 8.43
N ARG A 117 7.84 12.27 9.48
CA ARG A 117 7.82 10.94 10.07
C ARG A 117 6.39 10.60 10.46
N ALA A 118 5.91 9.47 9.97
CA ALA A 118 4.58 8.99 10.29
C ALA A 118 4.55 7.47 10.34
N CYS A 119 3.53 6.97 11.01
CA CYS A 119 3.24 5.55 11.13
C CYS A 119 1.77 5.31 10.79
N LEU A 120 1.52 4.33 9.93
CA LEU A 120 0.20 3.81 9.62
C LEU A 120 0.09 2.41 10.24
N SER A 121 -0.97 2.17 11.00
CA SER A 121 -1.37 0.83 11.43
C SER A 121 -2.77 0.50 10.93
N TYR A 122 -3.00 -0.72 10.48
CA TYR A 122 -4.32 -1.24 10.16
C TYR A 122 -4.39 -2.76 10.31
N GLN A 123 -5.61 -3.29 10.39
CA GLN A 123 -5.90 -4.71 10.35
C GLN A 123 -6.34 -5.11 8.95
N VAL A 124 -5.83 -6.24 8.45
CA VAL A 124 -6.26 -6.85 7.19
C VAL A 124 -6.64 -8.32 7.40
N ARG A 125 -7.71 -8.79 6.75
CA ARG A 125 -8.12 -10.20 6.75
C ARG A 125 -8.51 -10.63 5.36
N PHE A 126 -7.70 -11.51 4.76
CA PHE A 126 -8.08 -12.25 3.56
C PHE A 126 -9.16 -13.28 3.91
N ALA A 127 -10.17 -13.45 3.06
CA ALA A 127 -11.21 -14.46 3.27
C ALA A 127 -10.60 -15.87 3.48
N PRO A 128 -11.23 -16.78 4.26
CA PRO A 128 -10.66 -18.10 4.56
C PRO A 128 -10.30 -18.95 3.34
N ASP A 129 -10.99 -18.71 2.23
CA ASP A 129 -10.80 -19.37 0.96
C ASP A 129 -10.06 -18.47 -0.05
N PHE A 130 -9.40 -17.39 0.35
CA PHE A 130 -8.75 -16.47 -0.60
C PHE A 130 -7.63 -17.16 -1.41
N ASP A 131 -7.69 -17.02 -2.74
CA ASP A 131 -6.66 -17.38 -3.70
C ASP A 131 -5.83 -16.15 -4.04
N PHE A 132 -4.56 -16.17 -3.65
CA PHE A 132 -3.64 -15.06 -3.84
C PHE A 132 -3.27 -14.80 -5.31
N VAL A 133 -3.47 -15.79 -6.20
CA VAL A 133 -3.01 -15.75 -7.60
C VAL A 133 -1.55 -15.26 -7.62
N LYS A 134 -1.18 -14.36 -8.54
CA LYS A 134 0.17 -13.79 -8.63
C LYS A 134 0.43 -12.61 -7.68
N GLY A 135 -0.62 -12.09 -7.06
CA GLY A 135 -0.52 -10.96 -6.16
C GLY A 135 -1.53 -9.85 -6.39
N GLY A 136 -1.43 -8.83 -5.54
CA GLY A 136 -2.26 -7.65 -5.58
C GLY A 136 -1.78 -6.58 -4.61
N LYS A 137 -2.42 -5.41 -4.65
CA LYS A 137 -2.00 -4.24 -3.88
C LYS A 137 -2.70 -4.16 -2.53
N LEU A 138 -2.00 -3.62 -1.55
CA LEU A 138 -2.49 -3.29 -0.22
C LEU A 138 -2.19 -1.83 0.11
N PRO A 139 -2.96 -1.22 1.03
CA PRO A 139 -2.80 0.17 1.42
C PRO A 139 -1.41 0.49 2.02
N GLY A 140 -1.01 1.74 1.89
CA GLY A 140 0.21 2.29 2.50
C GLY A 140 0.22 3.81 2.57
N LEU A 141 1.28 4.37 3.16
CA LEU A 141 1.50 5.81 3.26
C LEU A 141 1.92 6.41 1.91
N TYR A 142 1.61 7.69 1.72
CA TYR A 142 2.00 8.45 0.54
C TYR A 142 2.29 9.93 0.87
N GLY A 143 2.86 10.64 -0.10
CA GLY A 143 2.97 12.10 -0.11
C GLY A 143 2.93 12.65 -1.53
N GLY A 144 2.60 13.93 -1.69
CA GLY A 144 2.45 14.62 -2.96
C GLY A 144 1.39 14.00 -3.87
N ASP A 145 1.72 13.85 -5.15
CA ASP A 145 0.79 13.34 -6.16
C ASP A 145 0.54 11.83 -6.06
N ALA A 146 1.29 11.13 -5.20
CA ALA A 146 1.23 9.68 -4.97
C ALA A 146 1.54 8.85 -6.24
N PRO A 147 2.74 8.99 -6.81
CA PRO A 147 3.10 8.36 -8.08
C PRO A 147 2.85 6.85 -8.06
N SER A 148 2.25 6.33 -9.14
CA SER A 148 1.89 4.92 -9.28
C SER A 148 1.74 4.49 -10.75
N GLY A 149 1.51 3.21 -11.02
CA GLY A 149 1.14 2.76 -12.38
C GLY A 149 2.22 2.94 -13.45
N GLY A 150 3.48 3.11 -13.05
CA GLY A 150 4.61 3.37 -13.95
C GLY A 150 4.96 4.85 -14.09
N GLU A 151 4.33 5.74 -13.31
CA GLU A 151 4.76 7.13 -13.19
C GLU A 151 6.17 7.24 -12.62
N ALA A 152 6.96 8.18 -13.17
CA ALA A 152 8.30 8.49 -12.69
C ALA A 152 8.25 9.30 -11.39
N VAL A 153 9.30 9.18 -10.56
CA VAL A 153 9.44 9.94 -9.32
C VAL A 153 10.67 10.83 -9.40
N ASP A 154 10.47 12.15 -9.32
CA ASP A 154 11.55 13.15 -9.42
C ASP A 154 11.99 13.72 -8.06
N GLY A 155 11.27 13.36 -6.99
CA GLY A 155 11.53 13.84 -5.63
C GLY A 155 10.85 15.16 -5.28
N GLU A 156 10.13 15.76 -6.24
CA GLU A 156 9.27 16.93 -6.02
C GLU A 156 7.79 16.54 -6.09
N ASN A 157 7.43 15.62 -6.99
CA ASN A 157 6.06 15.15 -7.22
C ASN A 157 5.50 14.20 -6.13
N GLY A 158 6.32 13.78 -5.16
CA GLY A 158 5.90 12.95 -4.04
C GLY A 158 6.32 11.48 -4.13
N PHE A 159 5.67 10.62 -3.37
CA PHE A 159 6.01 9.19 -3.27
C PHE A 159 4.79 8.35 -2.89
N SER A 160 4.84 7.04 -3.13
CA SER A 160 3.87 6.09 -2.57
C SER A 160 4.55 4.83 -2.03
N LEU A 161 4.07 4.31 -0.91
CA LEU A 161 4.61 3.12 -0.23
C LEU A 161 3.53 2.07 0.01
N ARG A 162 2.87 1.63 -1.06
CA ARG A 162 1.93 0.52 -0.96
C ARG A 162 2.64 -0.78 -0.60
N LEU A 163 1.86 -1.74 -0.12
CA LEU A 163 2.31 -3.12 0.01
C LEU A 163 1.73 -3.98 -1.12
N MET A 164 2.27 -5.17 -1.29
CA MET A 164 1.63 -6.21 -2.07
C MET A 164 1.52 -7.53 -1.31
N TRP A 165 0.49 -8.30 -1.63
CA TRP A 165 0.57 -9.75 -1.51
C TRP A 165 1.05 -10.36 -2.83
N ARG A 166 1.59 -11.57 -2.76
CA ARG A 166 2.09 -12.39 -3.87
C ARG A 166 1.57 -13.82 -3.70
N GLU A 167 2.03 -14.72 -4.59
CA GLU A 167 1.75 -16.15 -4.51
C GLU A 167 1.99 -16.67 -3.08
N MET A 168 1.14 -17.61 -2.65
CA MET A 168 1.21 -18.22 -1.31
C MET A 168 1.09 -17.22 -0.15
N GLY A 169 0.65 -15.98 -0.41
CA GLY A 169 0.49 -14.94 0.59
C GLY A 169 1.79 -14.22 0.93
N GLU A 170 2.88 -14.43 0.21
CA GLU A 170 4.12 -13.66 0.41
C GLU A 170 3.83 -12.15 0.36
N GLY A 171 4.39 -11.39 1.31
CA GLY A 171 4.28 -9.94 1.31
C GLY A 171 5.53 -9.25 0.79
N GLU A 172 5.38 -8.06 0.21
CA GLU A 172 6.47 -7.16 -0.18
C GLU A 172 6.08 -5.69 0.01
N LEU A 173 7.09 -4.83 0.21
CA LEU A 173 6.94 -3.40 0.03
C LEU A 173 7.06 -3.06 -1.46
N TYR A 174 6.19 -2.17 -1.94
CA TYR A 174 6.09 -1.79 -3.35
C TYR A 174 6.20 -0.26 -3.49
N PRO A 175 7.42 0.29 -3.35
CA PRO A 175 7.65 1.73 -3.31
C PRO A 175 7.62 2.36 -4.71
N TYR A 176 7.14 3.60 -4.77
CA TYR A 176 7.45 4.59 -5.80
C TYR A 176 8.17 5.73 -5.10
N VAL A 177 9.49 5.74 -5.22
CA VAL A 177 10.43 6.71 -4.65
C VAL A 177 11.50 7.02 -5.71
N VAL A 178 12.34 8.03 -5.50
CA VAL A 178 13.37 8.41 -6.48
C VAL A 178 14.28 7.21 -6.78
N GLY A 179 14.38 6.86 -8.05
CA GLY A 179 15.18 5.73 -8.55
C GLY A 179 14.55 4.35 -8.39
N HIS A 180 13.36 4.25 -7.79
CA HIS A 180 12.67 2.99 -7.57
C HIS A 180 11.15 3.12 -7.79
N GLU A 181 10.70 2.88 -9.01
CA GLU A 181 9.30 3.02 -9.43
C GLU A 181 8.59 1.66 -9.55
N GLY A 182 8.12 1.14 -8.42
CA GLY A 182 7.38 -0.12 -8.38
C GLY A 182 8.27 -1.36 -8.40
N VAL A 183 9.40 -1.30 -7.69
CA VAL A 183 10.26 -2.45 -7.40
C VAL A 183 9.67 -3.33 -6.29
N SER A 184 10.15 -4.56 -6.16
CA SER A 184 9.79 -5.46 -5.07
C SER A 184 10.86 -5.40 -3.98
N VAL A 185 10.49 -5.02 -2.77
CA VAL A 185 11.42 -4.96 -1.62
C VAL A 185 10.97 -5.93 -0.54
N GLY A 186 11.86 -6.85 -0.16
CA GLY A 186 11.64 -7.77 0.95
C GLY A 186 10.58 -8.85 0.69
N ARG A 187 10.29 -9.20 -0.58
CA ARG A 187 9.33 -10.26 -0.91
C ARG A 187 9.59 -11.53 -0.11
N GLY A 188 8.54 -12.05 0.52
CA GLY A 188 8.58 -13.31 1.26
C GLY A 188 9.19 -13.19 2.66
N SER A 189 9.61 -12.00 3.08
CA SER A 189 10.07 -11.76 4.47
C SER A 189 8.92 -11.95 5.49
N TRP A 190 7.67 -11.93 5.02
CA TRP A 190 6.49 -12.37 5.76
C TRP A 190 5.45 -12.98 4.81
N HIS A 191 4.46 -13.65 5.39
CA HIS A 191 3.33 -14.23 4.66
C HIS A 191 2.01 -13.83 5.32
N PHE A 192 1.04 -13.42 4.53
CA PHE A 192 -0.33 -13.19 4.93
C PHE A 192 -1.10 -14.51 4.98
N PRO A 193 -1.63 -14.92 6.14
CA PRO A 193 -2.57 -16.02 6.23
C PRO A 193 -3.96 -15.63 5.76
N VAL A 194 -4.76 -16.65 5.44
CA VAL A 194 -6.19 -16.54 5.18
C VAL A 194 -7.01 -16.71 6.45
N GLY A 195 -8.19 -16.11 6.49
CA GLY A 195 -9.22 -16.38 7.51
C GLY A 195 -8.98 -15.77 8.89
N ARG A 196 -7.91 -14.99 9.10
CA ARG A 196 -7.68 -14.25 10.35
C ARG A 196 -7.23 -12.81 10.09
N TRP A 197 -7.46 -11.97 11.08
CA TRP A 197 -6.89 -10.63 11.10
C TRP A 197 -5.37 -10.67 11.28
N VAL A 198 -4.71 -9.75 10.59
CA VAL A 198 -3.27 -9.52 10.62
C VAL A 198 -3.04 -8.03 10.83
N SER A 199 -2.23 -7.68 11.83
CA SER A 199 -1.85 -6.27 12.02
C SER A 199 -0.72 -5.93 11.08
N VAL A 200 -0.85 -4.80 10.39
CA VAL A 200 0.18 -4.21 9.54
C VAL A 200 0.56 -2.87 10.16
N GLU A 201 1.84 -2.67 10.46
CA GLU A 201 2.37 -1.37 10.84
C GLU A 201 3.47 -0.94 9.88
N GLN A 202 3.33 0.25 9.31
CA GLN A 202 4.28 0.86 8.39
C GLN A 202 4.78 2.19 8.95
N GLU A 203 6.09 2.29 9.22
CA GLU A 203 6.75 3.53 9.57
C GLU A 203 7.51 4.08 8.37
N VAL A 204 7.37 5.39 8.14
CA VAL A 204 8.08 6.13 7.09
C VAL A 204 8.81 7.30 7.75
N ILE A 205 10.08 7.43 7.42
CA ILE A 205 10.96 8.54 7.82
C ILE A 205 11.52 9.11 6.52
N LEU A 206 11.11 10.33 6.17
CA LEU A 206 11.60 11.00 4.97
C LEU A 206 13.09 11.31 5.10
N ASN A 207 13.78 11.33 3.96
CA ASN A 207 15.16 11.77 3.88
C ASN A 207 15.26 13.30 4.03
N ASP A 208 16.45 13.77 4.44
CA ASP A 208 16.83 15.17 4.29
C ASP A 208 17.07 15.46 2.80
N PRO A 209 16.57 16.58 2.24
CA PRO A 209 16.90 16.99 0.87
C PRO A 209 18.41 16.97 0.60
N GLY A 210 18.81 16.30 -0.50
CA GLY A 210 20.21 16.11 -0.87
C GLY A 210 20.95 14.96 -0.15
N ARG A 211 20.23 14.16 0.65
CA ARG A 211 20.72 12.93 1.29
C ARG A 211 19.76 11.78 1.00
N ASP A 212 20.27 10.57 1.07
CA ASP A 212 19.53 9.31 0.91
C ASP A 212 19.11 8.69 2.25
N ASN A 213 19.13 9.42 3.37
CA ASN A 213 18.91 8.84 4.70
C ASN A 213 17.44 8.52 5.09
N GLY A 214 16.56 8.28 4.11
CA GLY A 214 15.17 7.89 4.34
C GLY A 214 15.04 6.42 4.76
N ILE A 215 13.96 6.11 5.48
CA ILE A 215 13.72 4.77 6.03
C ILE A 215 12.25 4.39 5.89
N ALA A 216 11.99 3.16 5.43
CA ALA A 216 10.71 2.47 5.58
C ALA A 216 10.86 1.24 6.48
N ARG A 217 9.92 1.01 7.40
CA ARG A 217 9.88 -0.19 8.25
C ARG A 217 8.51 -0.80 8.30
N LEU A 218 8.47 -2.13 8.43
CA LEU A 218 7.26 -2.91 8.57
C LEU A 218 7.31 -3.85 9.77
N TRP A 219 6.20 -3.90 10.49
CA TRP A 219 5.88 -4.93 11.45
C TRP A 219 4.58 -5.62 11.07
N ILE A 220 4.54 -6.94 11.20
CA ILE A 220 3.37 -7.78 10.93
C ILE A 220 3.04 -8.58 12.18
N ASP A 221 1.81 -8.44 12.69
CA ASP A 221 1.41 -8.96 14.01
C ASP A 221 2.40 -8.56 15.12
N GLY A 222 2.87 -7.30 15.07
CA GLY A 222 3.87 -6.74 16.00
C GLY A 222 5.30 -7.26 15.82
N ARG A 223 5.56 -8.19 14.88
CA ARG A 223 6.91 -8.71 14.62
C ARG A 223 7.63 -7.86 13.56
N PRO A 224 8.89 -7.43 13.77
CA PRO A 224 9.66 -6.73 12.75
C PRO A 224 9.93 -7.66 11.56
N VAL A 225 9.57 -7.24 10.34
CA VAL A 225 9.73 -8.08 9.12
C VAL A 225 10.56 -7.43 8.03
N LEU A 226 10.60 -6.10 7.95
CA LEU A 226 11.35 -5.39 6.90
C LEU A 226 11.79 -4.00 7.38
N GLU A 227 13.04 -3.65 7.11
CA GLU A 227 13.58 -2.29 7.17
C GLU A 227 14.29 -2.05 5.83
N HIS A 228 13.93 -0.98 5.13
CA HIS A 228 14.63 -0.49 3.95
C HIS A 228 15.19 0.89 4.29
N ARG A 229 16.51 1.03 4.22
CA ARG A 229 17.26 2.26 4.48
C ARG A 229 17.74 2.87 3.17
N ASP A 230 18.43 4.00 3.28
CA ASP A 230 19.10 4.65 2.15
C ASP A 230 18.11 5.07 1.03
N ILE A 231 16.87 5.40 1.43
CA ILE A 231 15.79 5.81 0.52
C ILE A 231 15.82 7.32 0.28
N THR A 232 15.78 7.72 -0.99
CA THR A 232 15.49 9.10 -1.39
C THR A 232 14.00 9.24 -1.74
N TYR A 233 13.21 9.80 -0.84
CA TYR A 233 11.79 10.12 -1.07
C TYR A 233 11.63 11.47 -1.78
N ARG A 234 12.44 12.45 -1.38
CA ARG A 234 12.28 13.84 -1.79
C ARG A 234 13.60 14.53 -2.04
N THR A 235 13.59 15.53 -2.91
CA THR A 235 14.69 16.44 -3.19
C THR A 235 14.43 17.84 -2.62
N THR A 236 13.24 18.06 -2.08
CA THR A 236 12.75 19.35 -1.58
C THR A 236 12.00 19.17 -0.24
N PRO A 237 12.10 20.09 0.73
CA PRO A 237 11.45 19.94 2.03
C PRO A 237 9.91 20.09 1.99
N GLU A 238 9.35 20.60 0.89
CA GLU A 238 7.91 20.82 0.70
C GLU A 238 7.13 19.53 0.54
N SER A 239 7.77 18.44 0.10
CA SER A 239 7.13 17.12 0.02
C SER A 239 7.12 16.48 1.42
N THR A 240 5.94 16.25 1.98
CA THR A 240 5.72 15.63 3.29
C THR A 240 4.92 14.34 3.18
N ILE A 241 4.69 13.65 4.31
CA ILE A 241 3.77 12.52 4.36
C ILE A 241 2.36 13.06 4.52
N ASP A 242 1.51 12.85 3.51
CA ASP A 242 0.16 13.44 3.49
C ASP A 242 -0.88 12.51 4.12
N GLY A 243 -0.76 11.20 3.91
CA GLY A 243 -1.67 10.26 4.52
C GLY A 243 -1.71 8.87 3.90
N LEU A 244 -2.92 8.35 3.74
CA LEU A 244 -3.20 6.98 3.31
C LEU A 244 -3.56 6.95 1.82
N MET A 245 -2.79 6.17 1.07
CA MET A 245 -3.19 5.66 -0.23
C MET A 245 -3.82 4.29 -0.01
N PHE A 246 -5.15 4.27 0.13
CA PHE A 246 -5.89 3.01 0.13
C PHE A 246 -6.01 2.55 -1.32
N SER A 247 -5.36 1.44 -1.66
CA SER A 247 -5.36 0.92 -3.02
C SER A 247 -5.25 -0.59 -2.95
N THR A 248 -6.33 -1.27 -3.31
CA THR A 248 -6.35 -2.72 -3.29
C THR A 248 -7.13 -3.32 -4.45
N PHE A 249 -6.41 -4.15 -5.21
CA PHE A 249 -6.86 -4.89 -6.39
C PHE A 249 -5.90 -6.07 -6.58
N PHE A 250 -6.36 -7.16 -7.17
CA PHE A 250 -5.45 -8.12 -7.81
C PHE A 250 -4.61 -7.37 -8.82
N GLY A 251 -3.30 -7.58 -8.90
CA GLY A 251 -2.44 -6.51 -9.39
C GLY A 251 -1.29 -6.95 -10.28
N GLY A 252 -1.42 -6.60 -11.54
CA GLY A 252 -0.51 -6.79 -12.66
C GLY A 252 -1.34 -6.87 -13.93
N THR A 253 -0.75 -6.70 -15.10
CA THR A 253 -1.52 -6.74 -16.36
C THR A 253 -1.51 -8.15 -16.93
N GLY A 254 -2.67 -8.69 -17.29
CA GLY A 254 -2.80 -9.99 -17.94
C GLY A 254 -3.76 -10.96 -17.24
N LYS A 255 -4.18 -11.99 -17.97
CA LYS A 255 -5.16 -12.99 -17.51
C LYS A 255 -4.66 -13.80 -16.32
N GLU A 256 -3.34 -13.98 -16.22
CA GLU A 256 -2.68 -14.71 -15.15
C GLU A 256 -2.67 -13.97 -13.80
N TRP A 257 -3.08 -12.69 -13.79
CA TRP A 257 -3.28 -11.91 -12.56
C TRP A 257 -4.74 -11.91 -12.11
N GLN A 258 -5.66 -12.34 -12.97
CA GLN A 258 -7.09 -12.26 -12.70
C GLN A 258 -7.49 -13.21 -11.58
N THR A 259 -8.29 -12.71 -10.66
CA THR A 259 -8.90 -13.58 -9.66
C THR A 259 -9.84 -14.59 -10.33
N PRO A 260 -9.77 -15.90 -10.00
CA PRO A 260 -10.57 -16.92 -10.67
C PRO A 260 -12.05 -16.92 -10.25
N ARG A 261 -12.43 -16.15 -9.22
CA ARG A 261 -13.78 -16.08 -8.66
C ARG A 261 -13.97 -14.77 -7.89
N ASP A 262 -15.17 -14.56 -7.37
CA ASP A 262 -15.40 -13.46 -6.44
C ASP A 262 -14.62 -13.68 -5.14
N GLN A 263 -13.83 -12.69 -4.73
CA GLN A 263 -13.02 -12.76 -3.52
C GLN A 263 -13.20 -11.50 -2.67
N PHE A 264 -12.84 -11.60 -1.39
CA PHE A 264 -13.02 -10.51 -0.43
C PHE A 264 -11.81 -10.35 0.48
N VAL A 265 -11.51 -9.11 0.81
CA VAL A 265 -10.52 -8.73 1.84
C VAL A 265 -11.18 -7.70 2.75
N ASP A 266 -11.07 -7.94 4.05
CA ASP A 266 -11.58 -7.04 5.08
C ASP A 266 -10.44 -6.17 5.62
N PHE A 267 -10.74 -4.90 5.92
CA PHE A 267 -9.84 -3.92 6.51
C PHE A 267 -10.51 -3.21 7.68
N ALA A 268 -9.77 -2.94 8.76
CA ALA A 268 -10.30 -2.27 9.94
C ALA A 268 -9.19 -1.60 10.77
N ALA A 269 -9.58 -0.90 11.84
CA ALA A 269 -8.69 -0.36 12.86
C ALA A 269 -7.52 0.49 12.32
N PHE A 270 -7.81 1.38 11.37
CA PHE A 270 -6.80 2.31 10.84
C PHE A 270 -6.39 3.30 11.94
N ARG A 271 -5.08 3.51 12.08
CA ARG A 271 -4.47 4.40 13.07
C ARG A 271 -3.28 5.11 12.44
N PHE A 272 -3.13 6.39 12.78
CA PHE A 272 -1.95 7.17 12.44
C PHE A 272 -1.21 7.59 13.69
N TYR A 273 0.12 7.56 13.63
CA TYR A 273 0.99 7.99 14.72
C TYR A 273 2.10 8.90 14.20
N THR A 274 2.53 9.84 15.03
CA THR A 274 3.68 10.72 14.79
C THR A 274 4.58 10.77 16.03
N PRO A 275 5.91 11.00 15.89
CA PRO A 275 6.82 11.15 17.02
C PRO A 275 6.42 12.21 18.05
#